data_AF-A0A7W8SPE7-F1
#
_entry.id   AF-A0A7W8SPE7-F1
#
_cell.length_a   1.000
_cell.length_b   1.000
_cell.length_c   1.000
_cell.angle_alpha   90.00
_cell.angle_beta   90.00
_cell.angle_gamma   90.00
#
_symmetry.space_group_name_H-M   'P 1'
#
loop_
_entity.id
_entity.type
_entity.pdbx_description
1 polymer ?
#
loop_
_entity_poly.entity_id
_entity_poly.type
_entity_poly.pdbx_seq_one_letter_code
_entity_poly.pdbx_strand_id
1 'polypeptide(L)'
;MNLGQLNAALEGTINNATIGSADALFSAAGDSATESAQASGAHAIAAGANARASGVNTVAEGANAEAAGTNAIAVGANAQASGTNAASIGANAIVSATTRRRSMPQPARAPTTRWR
;
A
#
# COMPACT_ATOMS: atom_id res chain seq x y z
N MET A 1 -16.71 5.32 -36.29
CA MET A 1 -16.20 4.52 -35.17
C MET A 1 -17.30 3.56 -34.76
N ASN A 2 -17.28 2.34 -35.30
CA ASN A 2 -18.24 1.29 -34.92
C ASN A 2 -17.70 0.55 -33.68
N LEU A 3 -18.56 -0.16 -32.94
CA LEU A 3 -18.18 -0.87 -31.72
C LEU A 3 -16.95 -1.78 -31.89
N GLY A 4 -16.80 -2.43 -33.05
CA GLY A 4 -15.60 -3.22 -33.37
C GLY A 4 -14.31 -2.41 -33.52
N GLN A 5 -14.39 -1.18 -34.05
CA GLN A 5 -13.24 -0.27 -34.14
C GLN A 5 -12.87 0.31 -32.78
N LEU A 6 -13.86 0.53 -31.90
CA LEU A 6 -13.63 0.99 -30.53
C LEU A 6 -13.05 -0.12 -29.65
N ASN A 7 -13.58 -1.34 -29.74
CA ASN A 7 -13.08 -2.49 -28.99
C ASN A 7 -11.65 -2.86 -29.40
N ALA A 8 -11.35 -2.89 -30.71
CA ALA A 8 -9.99 -3.16 -31.19
C ALA A 8 -8.99 -2.08 -30.75
N ALA A 9 -9.41 -0.81 -30.71
CA ALA A 9 -8.57 0.27 -30.19
C ALA A 9 -8.32 0.14 -28.69
N LEU A 10 -9.32 -0.29 -27.91
CA LEU A 10 -9.21 -0.46 -26.47
C LEU A 10 -8.31 -1.65 -26.10
N GLU A 11 -8.50 -2.79 -26.76
CA GLU A 11 -7.69 -4.00 -26.57
C GLU A 11 -6.21 -3.77 -26.92
N GLY A 12 -5.93 -3.06 -28.02
CA GLY A 12 -4.55 -2.76 -28.42
C GLY A 12 -3.85 -1.65 -27.62
N THR A 13 -4.60 -0.79 -26.91
CA THR A 13 -4.03 0.37 -26.18
C THR A 13 -3.83 0.08 -24.70
N ILE A 14 -4.64 -0.78 -24.07
CA ILE A 14 -4.48 -1.17 -22.66
C ILE A 14 -3.53 -2.38 -22.53
N ASN A 15 -2.34 -2.35 -23.12
CA ASN A 15 -1.35 -3.44 -22.91
C ASN A 15 -0.66 -3.33 -21.54
N ASN A 16 -0.65 -2.13 -20.95
CA ASN A 16 0.20 -1.78 -19.81
C ASN A 16 -0.40 -2.19 -18.44
N ALA A 17 -1.69 -2.54 -18.39
CA ALA A 17 -2.46 -2.84 -17.17
C ALA A 17 -3.23 -4.18 -17.21
N THR A 18 -3.05 -5.00 -18.26
CA THR A 18 -3.82 -6.23 -18.46
C THR A 18 -3.34 -7.40 -17.60
N ILE A 19 -4.30 -8.04 -16.93
CA ILE A 19 -4.17 -9.38 -16.34
C ILE A 19 -4.00 -10.37 -17.52
N GLY A 20 -2.79 -10.93 -17.68
CA GLY A 20 -2.53 -12.02 -18.63
C GLY A 20 -1.78 -11.66 -19.92
N SER A 21 -1.25 -10.43 -20.08
CA SER A 21 -0.29 -10.13 -21.15
C SER A 21 1.14 -10.31 -20.66
N ALA A 22 2.02 -10.89 -21.49
CA ALA A 22 3.41 -11.19 -21.15
C ALA A 22 4.27 -9.93 -20.88
N ASP A 23 3.83 -8.75 -21.37
CA ASP A 23 4.57 -7.49 -21.33
C ASP A 23 3.93 -6.42 -20.42
N ALA A 24 3.09 -6.81 -19.47
CA ALA A 24 2.41 -5.85 -18.60
C ALA A 24 3.38 -5.23 -17.56
N LEU A 25 3.38 -3.89 -17.41
CA LEU A 25 4.11 -3.21 -16.30
C LEU A 25 3.48 -3.53 -14.93
N PHE A 26 2.22 -3.96 -14.91
CA PHE A 26 1.53 -4.45 -13.72
C PHE A 26 0.89 -5.81 -14.03
N SER A 27 1.40 -6.86 -13.39
CA SER A 27 0.81 -8.20 -13.44
C SER A 27 0.33 -8.58 -12.04
N ALA A 28 -0.92 -9.01 -11.95
CA ALA A 28 -1.52 -9.52 -10.72
C ALA A 28 -2.21 -10.85 -11.02
N ALA A 29 -2.04 -11.82 -10.14
CA ALA A 29 -2.72 -13.11 -10.18
C ALA A 29 -3.76 -13.18 -9.05
N GLY A 30 -4.92 -13.75 -9.37
CA GLY A 30 -6.06 -13.89 -8.46
C GLY A 30 -7.37 -13.96 -9.25
N ASP A 31 -8.42 -14.43 -8.60
CA ASP A 31 -9.79 -14.45 -9.10
C ASP A 31 -10.51 -13.15 -8.71
N SER A 32 -10.72 -12.29 -9.70
CA SER A 32 -11.44 -11.02 -9.50
C SER A 32 -12.89 -11.18 -9.02
N ALA A 33 -13.50 -12.35 -9.19
CA ALA A 33 -14.87 -12.62 -8.73
C ALA A 33 -14.94 -12.96 -7.24
N THR A 34 -13.86 -13.50 -6.64
CA THR A 34 -13.86 -13.97 -5.25
C THR A 34 -12.83 -13.26 -4.36
N GLU A 35 -11.80 -12.64 -4.92
CA GLU A 35 -10.64 -12.10 -4.20
C GLU A 35 -10.46 -10.59 -4.42
N SER A 36 -11.57 -9.85 -4.42
CA SER A 36 -11.58 -8.42 -4.72
C SER A 36 -10.82 -7.57 -3.68
N ALA A 37 -10.01 -6.64 -4.16
CA ALA A 37 -9.34 -5.65 -3.33
C ALA A 37 -10.34 -4.56 -2.90
N GLN A 38 -10.41 -4.27 -1.60
CA GLN A 38 -11.36 -3.33 -1.00
C GLN A 38 -10.63 -2.10 -0.44
N ALA A 39 -10.77 -0.97 -1.14
CA ALA A 39 -10.36 0.35 -0.66
C ALA A 39 -11.59 1.11 -0.13
N SER A 40 -12.00 0.82 1.11
CA SER A 40 -13.17 1.43 1.74
C SER A 40 -12.85 2.77 2.42
N GLY A 41 -11.58 3.03 2.73
CA GLY A 41 -11.14 4.28 3.33
C GLY A 41 -11.10 5.45 2.35
N ALA A 42 -11.31 6.67 2.84
CA ALA A 42 -11.15 7.86 2.00
C ALA A 42 -9.69 8.02 1.56
N HIS A 43 -9.44 8.17 0.26
CA HIS A 43 -8.09 8.19 -0.35
C HIS A 43 -7.27 6.91 -0.08
N ALA A 44 -7.95 5.76 0.04
CA ALA A 44 -7.29 4.47 0.23
C ALA A 44 -6.89 3.82 -1.09
N ILE A 45 -5.82 3.02 -1.06
CA ILE A 45 -5.37 2.16 -2.16
C ILE A 45 -5.34 0.73 -1.66
N ALA A 46 -6.02 -0.18 -2.37
CA ALA A 46 -5.96 -1.62 -2.11
C ALA A 46 -5.54 -2.34 -3.39
N ALA A 47 -4.46 -3.11 -3.33
CA ALA A 47 -3.90 -3.86 -4.46
C ALA A 47 -3.51 -5.28 -4.03
N GLY A 48 -4.05 -6.29 -4.71
CA GLY A 48 -3.81 -7.70 -4.40
C GLY A 48 -5.06 -8.44 -3.94
N ALA A 49 -5.02 -9.77 -4.03
CA ALA A 49 -6.12 -10.66 -3.66
C ALA A 49 -6.58 -10.40 -2.22
N ASN A 50 -7.84 -10.03 -2.01
CA ASN A 50 -8.40 -9.72 -0.68
C ASN A 50 -7.69 -8.61 0.11
N ALA A 51 -6.92 -7.72 -0.53
CA ALA A 51 -6.33 -6.57 0.13
C ALA A 51 -7.43 -5.64 0.69
N ARG A 52 -7.29 -5.16 1.92
CA ARG A 52 -8.26 -4.32 2.64
C ARG A 52 -7.61 -3.05 3.15
N ALA A 53 -7.95 -1.92 2.53
CA ALA A 53 -7.56 -0.58 2.97
C ALA A 53 -8.80 0.15 3.51
N SER A 54 -9.03 0.03 4.82
CA SER A 54 -10.22 0.56 5.50
C SER A 54 -9.96 1.91 6.21
N GLY A 55 -8.71 2.23 6.54
CA GLY A 55 -8.34 3.50 7.15
C GLY A 55 -8.29 4.67 6.15
N VAL A 56 -8.39 5.90 6.63
CA VAL A 56 -8.25 7.10 5.78
C VAL A 56 -6.80 7.28 5.34
N ASN A 57 -6.59 7.58 4.06
CA ASN A 57 -5.30 7.84 3.43
C ASN A 57 -4.31 6.67 3.61
N THR A 58 -4.78 5.46 3.33
CA THR A 58 -4.07 4.20 3.55
C THR A 58 -3.63 3.52 2.26
N VAL A 59 -2.64 2.63 2.37
CA VAL A 59 -2.20 1.74 1.30
C VAL A 59 -2.14 0.31 1.82
N ALA A 60 -2.89 -0.61 1.20
CA ALA A 60 -2.80 -2.05 1.42
C ALA A 60 -2.36 -2.73 0.13
N GLU A 61 -1.15 -3.29 0.10
CA GLU A 61 -0.58 -3.95 -1.07
C GLU A 61 -0.13 -5.38 -0.71
N GLY A 62 -0.69 -6.38 -1.39
CA GLY A 62 -0.39 -7.80 -1.17
C GLY A 62 -1.63 -8.62 -0.82
N ALA A 63 -1.51 -9.94 -0.97
CA ALA A 63 -2.62 -10.85 -0.68
C ALA A 63 -3.01 -10.79 0.81
N ASN A 64 -4.28 -10.52 1.10
CA ASN A 64 -4.81 -10.31 2.46
C ASN A 64 -4.11 -9.20 3.27
N ALA A 65 -3.45 -8.23 2.63
CA ALA A 65 -2.90 -7.08 3.34
C ALA A 65 -4.04 -6.23 3.94
N GLU A 66 -3.88 -5.75 5.17
CA GLU A 66 -4.88 -4.97 5.89
C GLU A 66 -4.29 -3.67 6.44
N ALA A 67 -4.75 -2.53 5.93
CA ALA A 67 -4.43 -1.19 6.44
C ALA A 67 -5.67 -0.54 7.04
N ALA A 68 -5.79 -0.62 8.38
CA ALA A 68 -6.94 -0.13 9.14
C ALA A 68 -6.68 1.21 9.85
N GLY A 69 -5.42 1.52 10.17
CA GLY A 69 -5.07 2.77 10.84
C GLY A 69 -5.12 3.98 9.89
N THR A 70 -5.44 5.17 10.39
CA THR A 70 -5.32 6.40 9.58
C THR A 70 -3.87 6.63 9.16
N ASN A 71 -3.62 6.97 7.89
CA ASN A 71 -2.28 7.10 7.30
C ASN A 71 -1.42 5.82 7.41
N ALA A 72 -2.06 4.65 7.53
CA ALA A 72 -1.36 3.38 7.62
C ALA A 72 -0.94 2.83 6.24
N ILE A 73 0.19 2.14 6.23
CA ILE A 73 0.75 1.47 5.06
C ILE A 73 0.95 0.00 5.43
N ALA A 74 0.30 -0.92 4.72
CA ALA A 74 0.47 -2.36 4.85
C ALA A 74 0.95 -2.92 3.50
N VAL A 75 2.19 -3.38 3.43
CA VAL A 75 2.80 -3.90 2.19
C VAL A 75 3.37 -5.29 2.47
N GLY A 76 2.80 -6.31 1.85
CA GLY A 76 3.16 -7.73 2.02
C GLY A 76 1.95 -8.62 2.24
N ALA A 77 2.10 -9.92 1.92
CA ALA A 77 1.03 -10.88 2.15
C ALA A 77 0.70 -11.00 3.64
N ASN A 78 -0.57 -10.87 4.02
CA ASN A 78 -1.08 -10.82 5.39
C ASN A 78 -0.45 -9.71 6.27
N ALA A 79 0.11 -8.65 5.68
CA ALA A 79 0.62 -7.52 6.45
C ALA A 79 -0.55 -6.77 7.10
N GLN A 80 -0.47 -6.43 8.38
CA GLN A 80 -1.52 -5.72 9.11
C GLN A 80 -0.97 -4.43 9.74
N ALA A 81 -1.54 -3.28 9.36
CA ALA A 81 -1.21 -1.96 9.88
C ALA A 81 -2.47 -1.30 10.47
N SER A 82 -2.70 -1.49 11.77
CA SER A 82 -3.88 -0.97 12.48
C SER A 82 -3.59 0.30 13.29
N GLY A 83 -2.32 0.63 13.54
CA GLY A 83 -1.93 1.86 14.22
C GLY A 83 -2.02 3.11 13.33
N THR A 84 -2.27 4.28 13.92
CA THR A 84 -2.22 5.56 13.19
C THR A 84 -0.79 5.85 12.74
N ASN A 85 -0.60 6.22 11.47
CA ASN A 85 0.71 6.37 10.82
C ASN A 85 1.57 5.10 10.89
N ALA A 86 0.99 3.91 11.09
CA ALA A 86 1.73 2.65 11.10
C ALA A 86 2.22 2.28 9.70
N ALA A 87 3.44 1.77 9.60
CA ALA A 87 3.95 1.18 8.37
C ALA A 87 4.35 -0.27 8.66
N SER A 88 3.56 -1.21 8.17
CA SER A 88 3.82 -2.65 8.25
C SER A 88 4.30 -3.12 6.88
N ILE A 89 5.59 -3.43 6.76
CA ILE A 89 6.22 -3.83 5.50
C ILE A 89 6.84 -5.21 5.71
N GLY A 90 6.43 -6.18 4.91
CA GLY A 90 6.85 -7.58 4.98
C GLY A 90 5.66 -8.53 5.12
N ALA A 91 5.85 -9.78 4.68
CA ALA A 91 4.81 -10.80 4.82
C ALA A 91 4.55 -11.10 6.31
N ASN A 92 3.28 -11.09 6.72
CA ASN A 92 2.80 -11.28 8.09
C ASN A 92 3.33 -10.24 9.09
N ALA A 93 3.82 -9.09 8.62
CA ALA A 93 4.21 -8.01 9.51
C ALA A 93 2.96 -7.41 10.18
N ILE A 94 3.01 -7.17 11.50
CA ILE A 94 1.89 -6.61 12.26
C ILE A 94 2.36 -5.38 13.03
N VAL A 95 1.74 -4.23 12.77
CA VAL A 95 2.01 -2.96 13.47
C VAL A 95 0.70 -2.35 13.93
N SER A 96 0.42 -2.50 15.23
CA SER A 96 -0.74 -1.89 15.89
C SER A 96 -0.42 -0.60 16.64
N ALA A 97 0.87 -0.25 16.76
CA ALA A 97 1.31 0.95 17.46
C ALA A 97 1.30 2.17 16.55
N THR A 98 0.88 3.33 17.09
CA THR A 98 1.00 4.61 16.40
C THR A 98 2.47 5.00 16.24
N THR A 99 2.93 5.25 15.01
CA THR A 99 4.30 5.71 14.75
C THR A 99 4.49 7.12 15.30
N ARG A 100 4.97 7.23 16.55
CA ARG A 100 5.40 8.51 17.11
C ARG A 100 6.78 8.80 16.54
N ARG A 101 6.92 9.90 15.80
CA ARG A 101 8.24 10.46 15.45
C ARG A 101 9.05 10.54 16.75
N ARG A 102 10.04 9.67 16.89
CA ARG A 102 10.97 9.69 18.02
C ARG A 102 11.69 11.02 17.94
N SER A 103 11.30 11.96 18.79
CA SER A 103 12.04 13.19 19.03
C SER A 103 13.47 12.77 19.34
N MET A 104 14.37 12.96 18.38
CA MET A 104 15.78 12.65 18.58
C MET A 104 16.28 13.60 19.67
N PRO A 105 16.83 13.11 20.79
CA PRO A 105 17.46 13.97 21.78
C PRO A 105 18.60 14.72 21.07
N GLN A 106 18.60 16.06 21.13
CA GLN A 106 19.75 16.82 20.64
C GLN A 106 20.99 16.35 21.42
N PRO A 107 22.13 16.08 20.74
CA PRO A 107 23.37 15.83 21.45
C PRO A 107 23.68 17.07 22.29
N ALA A 108 23.70 16.91 23.61
CA ALA A 108 24.00 17.99 24.54
C ALA A 108 25.33 18.64 24.12
N ARG A 109 25.30 19.96 23.88
CA ARG A 109 26.52 20.75 23.64
C ARG A 109 27.46 20.51 24.82
N ALA A 110 28.60 19.86 24.57
CA ALA A 110 29.60 19.64 25.60
C ALA A 110 30.02 20.98 26.22
N PRO A 111 30.12 21.09 27.56
CA PRO A 111 30.58 22.31 28.20
C PRO A 111 32.01 22.61 27.76
N THR A 112 32.22 23.78 27.18
CA THR A 112 33.55 24.29 26.85
C THR A 112 34.26 24.64 28.14
N THR A 113 35.01 23.69 28.72
CA THR A 113 35.90 23.99 29.84
C THR A 113 37.07 24.81 29.29
N ARG A 114 36.97 26.14 29.44
CA ARG A 114 38.11 27.06 29.26
C ARG A 114 39.12 26.74 30.35
N TRP A 115 40.25 26.15 29.97
CA TRP A 115 41.41 26.08 30.86
C TRP A 115 41.94 27.50 31.05
N ARG A 116 42.03 27.89 32.33
CA ARG A 116 42.63 29.16 32.79
C ARG A 116 44.14 29.10 32.65
#